data_AF-A0A831SLW8-F1
#
_entry.id   AF-A0A831SLW8-F1
#
_cell.length_a   1.000
_cell.length_b   1.000
_cell.length_c   1.000
_cell.angle_alpha   90.00
_cell.angle_beta   90.00
_cell.angle_gamma   90.00
#
_symmetry.space_group_name_H-M   'P 1'
#
loop_
_entity.id
_entity.type
_entity.pdbx_description
1 polymer ?
#
loop_
_entity_poly.entity_id
_entity_poly.type
_entity_poly.pdbx_seq_one_letter_code
_entity_poly.pdbx_strand_id
1 'polypeptide(L)' 'MEFALAIEGPTVGRQIKVGDLLYVDIPENDAKLLEAELDSGILRDDEIKAFDEFLKIKRRDDPFWGK' A
#
# COMPACT_ATOMS: atom_id res chain seq x y z
N MET A 1 -17.19 0.66 -7.05
CA MET A 1 -17.84 -0.14 -5.98
C MET A 1 -17.53 0.57 -4.68
N GLU A 2 -18.51 0.70 -3.78
CA GLU A 2 -18.35 1.44 -2.53
C GLU A 2 -18.66 0.52 -1.35
N PHE A 3 -17.89 0.65 -0.28
CA PHE A 3 -18.00 -0.16 0.92
C PHE A 3 -17.92 0.71 2.17
N ALA A 4 -18.60 0.27 3.23
CA ALA A 4 -18.41 0.82 4.58
C ALA A 4 -17.37 -0.03 5.32
N LEU A 5 -16.25 0.59 5.72
CA LEU A 5 -15.18 -0.05 6.48
C LEU A 5 -15.07 0.63 7.85
N ALA A 6 -14.90 -0.17 8.91
CA ALA A 6 -14.55 0.34 10.23
C ALA A 6 -13.02 0.28 10.39
N ILE A 7 -12.38 1.43 10.62
CA ILE A 7 -10.92 1.53 10.80
C ILE A 7 -10.67 1.94 12.26
N GLU A 8 -10.01 1.06 13.02
CA GLU A 8 -9.63 1.34 14.40
C GLU A 8 -8.35 2.17 14.47
N GLY A 9 -8.33 3.17 15.36
CA GLY A 9 -7.14 3.99 15.63
C GLY A 9 -7.24 5.46 15.18
N PRO A 10 -7.36 5.76 13.87
CA PRO A 10 -7.35 7.14 13.40
C PRO A 10 -8.67 7.85 13.67
N THR A 11 -8.63 9.17 13.88
CA THR A 11 -9.82 10.02 13.98
C THR A 11 -9.96 10.86 12.70
N VAL A 12 -11.15 10.84 12.10
CA VAL A 12 -11.47 11.67 10.92
C VAL A 12 -11.43 13.16 11.30
N GLY A 13 -10.78 13.98 10.48
CA GLY A 13 -10.50 15.39 10.73
C GLY A 13 -9.23 15.66 11.54
N ARG A 14 -8.49 14.62 11.94
CA ARG A 14 -7.21 14.72 12.66
C ARG A 14 -6.08 14.00 11.91
N GLN A 15 -6.03 12.68 12.00
CA GLN A 15 -5.02 11.86 11.32
C GLN A 15 -5.38 11.61 9.85
N ILE A 16 -6.68 11.45 9.57
CA ILE A 16 -7.21 11.22 8.22
C ILE A 16 -8.29 12.25 7.90
N LYS A 17 -8.46 12.60 6.63
CA LYS A 17 -9.48 13.53 6.13
C LYS A 17 -10.37 12.83 5.11
N VAL A 18 -11.58 13.36 4.96
CA VAL A 18 -12.51 12.88 3.93
C VAL A 18 -11.89 13.16 2.56
N GLY A 19 -11.82 12.13 1.72
CA GLY A 19 -11.20 12.19 0.40
C GLY A 19 -9.72 11.81 0.38
N ASP A 20 -9.10 11.48 1.53
CA ASP A 20 -7.75 10.95 1.55
C ASP A 20 -7.69 9.57 0.87
N LEU A 21 -6.61 9.34 0.11
CA LEU A 21 -6.27 8.03 -0.43
C LEU A 21 -5.43 7.27 0.60
N LEU A 22 -5.98 6.18 1.12
CA LEU A 22 -5.32 5.33 2.10
C LEU A 22 -4.72 4.09 1.41
N TYR A 23 -3.53 3.70 1.84
CA TYR A 23 -2.84 2.49 1.37
C TYR A 23 -2.81 1.45 2.50
N VAL A 24 -2.77 0.18 2.12
CA VAL A 24 -2.51 -0.91 3.06
C VAL A 24 -1.04 -0.87 3.45
N ASP A 25 -0.75 -0.96 4.75
CA ASP A 25 0.62 -1.00 5.24
C ASP A 25 1.16 -2.44 5.18
N ILE A 26 1.84 -2.76 4.08
CA ILE A 26 2.40 -4.10 3.84
C ILE A 26 3.74 -4.23 4.58
N PRO A 27 3.96 -5.29 5.38
CA PRO A 27 5.27 -5.56 5.99
C PRO A 27 6.37 -5.73 4.95
N GLU A 28 7.61 -5.36 5.30
CA GLU A 28 8.73 -5.37 4.34
C GLU A 28 9.01 -6.77 3.78
N ASN A 29 8.92 -7.82 4.60
CA ASN A 29 9.13 -9.19 4.15
C ASN A 29 8.09 -9.60 3.11
N ASP A 30 6.82 -9.24 3.33
CA ASP A 30 5.74 -9.58 2.40
C ASP A 30 5.86 -8.76 1.10
N ALA A 31 6.29 -7.50 1.20
CA ALA A 31 6.58 -6.68 0.03
C ALA A 31 7.71 -7.27 -0.84
N LYS A 32 8.78 -7.81 -0.22
CA LYS A 32 9.84 -8.52 -0.95
C LYS A 32 9.34 -9.74 -1.71
N LEU A 33 8.48 -10.53 -1.07
CA LEU A 33 7.86 -11.68 -1.73
C LEU A 33 6.97 -11.24 -2.89
N LEU A 34 6.14 -10.21 -2.70
CA LEU A 34 5.28 -9.69 -3.75
C LEU A 34 6.08 -9.14 -4.94
N GLU A 35 7.19 -8.45 -4.69
CA GLU A 35 8.06 -7.93 -5.76
C GLU A 35 8.71 -9.08 -6.55
N ALA A 36 9.10 -10.17 -5.89
CA ALA A 36 9.64 -11.36 -6.57
C ALA A 36 8.59 -12.10 -7.41
N GLU A 37 7.33 -12.05 -7.00
CA GLU A 37 6.20 -12.71 -7.68
C GLU A 37 5.49 -11.79 -8.69
N LEU A 38 5.98 -10.58 -8.98
CA LEU A 38 5.32 -9.64 -9.92
C LEU A 38 5.09 -10.26 -11.30
N ASP A 39 6.06 -11.05 -11.79
CA ASP A 39 5.99 -11.71 -13.11
C ASP A 39 5.16 -13.00 -13.11
N SER A 40 4.67 -13.46 -11.94
CA SER A 40 3.88 -14.70 -11.81
C SER A 40 2.46 -14.58 -12.40
N GLY A 41 1.99 -13.36 -12.67
CA GLY A 41 0.62 -13.08 -13.11
C GLY A 41 -0.43 -13.20 -12.00
N ILE A 42 -0.01 -13.31 -10.74
CA ILE A 42 -0.92 -13.35 -9.57
C ILE A 42 -1.61 -12.00 -9.36
N LEU A 43 -0.90 -10.89 -9.58
CA LEU A 43 -1.43 -9.53 -9.41
C LEU A 43 -1.98 -8.99 -10.74
N ARG A 44 -3.09 -8.27 -10.64
CA ARG A 44 -3.67 -7.52 -11.75
C ARG A 44 -2.94 -6.19 -11.97
N ASP A 45 -3.07 -5.61 -13.16
CA ASP A 45 -2.40 -4.35 -13.52
C ASP A 45 -2.68 -3.19 -12.56
N ASP A 46 -3.88 -3.12 -11.98
CA ASP A 46 -4.25 -2.11 -10.99
C ASP A 46 -3.60 -2.36 -9.63
N GLU A 47 -3.48 -3.62 -9.22
CA GLU A 47 -2.78 -4.02 -8.01
C GLU A 47 -1.27 -3.74 -8.11
N ILE A 48 -0.67 -4.00 -9.27
CA ILE A 48 0.74 -3.67 -9.55
C ILE A 48 0.97 -2.16 -9.43
N LYS A 49 0.10 -1.34 -10.00
CA LYS A 49 0.20 0.13 -9.90
C LYS A 49 0.07 0.62 -8.45
N ALA A 50 -0.88 0.09 -7.70
CA ALA A 50 -1.06 0.44 -6.29
C ALA A 50 0.17 0.03 -5.46
N PHE A 51 0.76 -1.13 -5.77
CA PHE A 51 1.97 -1.61 -5.12
C PHE A 51 3.20 -0.73 -5.45
N ASP A 52 3.36 -0.31 -6.70
CA ASP A 52 4.40 0.63 -7.11
C ASP A 52 4.28 1.98 -6.39
N GLU A 53 3.06 2.50 -6.23
CA GLU A 53 2.80 3.73 -5.48
C GLU A 53 3.12 3.56 -3.99
N PHE A 54 2.71 2.42 -3.40
CA PHE A 54 3.08 2.06 -2.03
C PHE A 54 4.60 2.00 -1.84
N LEU A 55 5.33 1.34 -2.73
CA LEU A 55 6.80 1.26 -2.70
C LEU A 55 7.44 2.66 -2.78
N LYS A 56 6.92 3.56 -3.62
CA LYS A 56 7.41 4.95 -3.70
C LYS A 56 7.22 5.69 -2.37
N ILE A 57 6.10 5.48 -1.68
CA ILE A 57 5.83 6.10 -0.38
C ILE A 57 6.84 5.60 0.65
N LYS A 58 7.06 4.29 0.76
CA LYS A 58 8.02 3.68 1.71
C LYS A 58 9.46 4.08 1.39
N ARG A 59 9.85 4.02 0.12
CA ARG A 59 11.21 4.33 -0.34
C ARG A 59 11.58 5.82 -0.30
N ARG A 60 10.61 6.70 0.00
CA ARG A 60 10.88 8.11 0.25
C ARG A 60 11.65 8.31 1.56
N ASP A 61 11.32 7.52 2.58
CA ASP A 61 11.92 7.64 3.91
C ASP A 61 13.11 6.68 4.08
N ASP A 62 13.07 5.49 3.43
CA ASP A 62 14.18 4.54 3.33
C ASP A 62 14.38 4.02 1.90
N PRO A 63 15.36 4.53 1.13
CA PRO A 63 15.58 4.15 -0.27
C PRO A 63 15.83 2.65 -0.51
N PHE A 64 16.22 1.89 0.51
CA PHE A 64 16.49 0.46 0.41
C PHE A 64 15.35 -0.41 0.94
N TRP A 65 14.23 0.19 1.33
CA TRP A 65 13.08 -0.52 1.84
C TRP A 65 12.53 -1.53 0.81
N GLY A 66 12.42 -2.79 1.23
CA GLY A 66 11.90 -3.86 0.39
C GLY A 66 12.92 -4.45 -0.59
N LYS A 67 14.23 -4.17 -0.45
CA LYS A 67 15.31 -4.83 -1.23
C LYS A 67 15.99 -5.98 -0.52
#